data_AF-A0A353F8E9-F1
#
_entry.id   AF-A0A353F8E9-F1
#
_cell.length_a   1.000
_cell.length_b   1.000
_cell.length_c   1.000
_cell.angle_alpha   90.00
_cell.angle_beta   90.00
_cell.angle_gamma   90.00
#
_symmetry.space_group_name_H-M   'P 1'
#
loop_
_entity.id
_entity.type
_entity.pdbx_description
1 polymer ?
#
loop_
_entity_poly.entity_id
_entity_poly.type
_entity_poly.pdbx_seq_one_letter_code
_entity_poly.pdbx_strand_id
1 'polypeptide(L)'
;MFLYSGNLNVAEELRNYTKETFVKEAGSLLESKEITSHAYFSASDVLGAVEFHQGSLNSRSSATSYALANTISTLVEVRGIGIGRTSFKRRAYTTFLVGLSYLRTAYDETAEVKQVLARAKAKPTEAVVKHQTPVTEVSMTLIDLESVEKKDFKVRMKDAWQTKAQVSRPRPRAYLLMPEQAKLAEKLKILGLKIDTLNQSRSVEVERYTVEYYLQEAEKYEGVHRQRVSTSITRIVKDLPAGTFVIRMDQDRAGLAVEALEPEAPNSFVNYDVLHTEEGAELPVYRYLNKEAL
;
A
#
# COMPACT_ATOMS: atom_id res chain seq x y z
N MET A 1 2.06 18.73 5.24
CA MET A 1 2.55 17.76 4.24
C MET A 1 1.49 16.69 4.07
N PHE A 2 1.22 16.29 2.83
CA PHE A 2 0.20 15.29 2.51
C PHE A 2 0.85 14.04 1.93
N LEU A 3 0.58 12.88 2.51
CA LEU A 3 0.95 11.57 1.98
C LEU A 3 -0.32 10.81 1.61
N TYR A 4 -0.50 10.53 0.34
CA TYR A 4 -1.56 9.66 -0.18
C TYR A 4 -0.92 8.59 -1.08
N SER A 5 -1.63 7.48 -1.28
CA SER A 5 -1.05 6.27 -1.88
C SER A 5 -0.62 6.46 -3.33
N GLY A 6 0.58 6.00 -3.67
CA GLY A 6 1.02 5.73 -5.04
C GLY A 6 0.88 4.26 -5.44
N ASN A 7 0.51 3.37 -4.52
CA ASN A 7 0.45 1.93 -4.74
C ASN A 7 -0.55 1.55 -5.85
N LEU A 8 -0.10 0.75 -6.82
CA LEU A 8 -0.87 0.39 -8.02
C LEU A 8 -1.99 -0.64 -7.76
N ASN A 9 -2.01 -1.29 -6.59
CA ASN A 9 -3.13 -2.11 -6.14
C ASN A 9 -4.28 -1.26 -5.56
N VAL A 10 -4.08 0.06 -5.39
CA VAL A 10 -5.17 1.03 -5.18
C VAL A 10 -5.67 1.50 -6.54
N ALA A 11 -6.98 1.41 -6.76
CA ALA A 11 -7.61 1.84 -8.01
C ALA A 11 -7.16 3.26 -8.38
N GLU A 12 -6.75 3.45 -9.64
CA GLU A 12 -6.26 4.74 -10.13
C GLU A 12 -7.27 5.87 -9.91
N GLU A 13 -8.54 5.59 -10.17
CA GLU A 13 -9.64 6.52 -9.93
C GLU A 13 -9.69 7.01 -8.47
N LEU A 14 -9.50 6.11 -7.50
CA LEU A 14 -9.48 6.46 -6.08
C LEU A 14 -8.23 7.28 -5.70
N ARG A 15 -7.06 6.95 -6.27
CA ARG A 15 -5.83 7.72 -6.07
C ARG A 15 -5.98 9.15 -6.61
N ASN A 16 -6.50 9.27 -7.83
CA ASN A 16 -6.72 10.57 -8.48
C ASN A 16 -7.77 11.39 -7.72
N TYR A 17 -8.90 10.80 -7.34
CA TYR A 17 -9.94 11.50 -6.58
C TYR A 17 -9.44 11.99 -5.20
N THR A 18 -8.63 11.17 -4.51
CA THR A 18 -8.01 11.59 -3.24
C THR A 18 -7.13 12.83 -3.43
N LYS A 19 -6.32 12.86 -4.50
CA LYS A 19 -5.43 13.97 -4.82
C LYS A 19 -6.19 15.23 -5.26
N GLU A 20 -7.02 15.09 -6.28
CA GLU A 20 -7.62 16.21 -7.00
C GLU A 20 -8.82 16.82 -6.27
N THR A 21 -9.40 16.11 -5.31
CA THR A 21 -10.52 16.61 -4.50
C THR A 21 -10.06 16.89 -3.07
N PHE A 22 -9.67 15.87 -2.30
CA PHE A 22 -9.41 16.05 -0.86
C PHE A 22 -8.12 16.82 -0.57
N VAL A 23 -7.00 16.38 -1.16
CA VAL A 23 -5.70 17.02 -0.94
C VAL A 23 -5.67 18.43 -1.53
N LYS A 24 -6.27 18.61 -2.72
CA LYS A 24 -6.38 19.91 -3.38
C LYS A 24 -7.17 20.91 -2.55
N GLU A 25 -8.39 20.58 -2.11
CA GLU A 25 -9.21 21.49 -1.29
C GLU A 25 -8.51 21.87 0.02
N ALA A 26 -7.88 20.90 0.69
CA ALA A 26 -7.11 21.16 1.90
C ALA A 26 -5.90 22.06 1.62
N GLY A 27 -5.20 21.85 0.50
CA GLY A 27 -4.10 22.70 0.04
C GLY A 27 -4.55 24.14 -0.21
N SER A 28 -5.63 24.33 -0.96
CA SER A 28 -6.20 25.66 -1.25
C SER A 28 -6.69 26.37 0.01
N LEU A 29 -7.29 25.66 0.96
CA LEU A 29 -7.66 26.24 2.25
C LEU A 29 -6.43 26.73 3.03
N LEU A 30 -5.35 25.93 3.08
CA LEU A 30 -4.11 26.33 3.75
C LEU A 30 -3.46 27.55 3.06
N GLU A 31 -3.43 27.56 1.74
CA GLU A 31 -2.93 28.69 0.95
C GLU A 31 -3.70 29.98 1.23
N SER A 32 -5.03 29.92 1.34
CA SER A 32 -5.88 31.07 1.71
C SER A 32 -5.57 31.65 3.10
N LYS A 33 -4.82 30.92 3.93
CA LYS A 33 -4.35 31.31 5.26
C LYS A 33 -2.84 31.55 5.30
N GLU A 34 -2.20 31.68 4.13
CA GLU A 34 -0.76 31.90 3.98
C GLU A 34 0.08 30.75 4.59
N ILE A 35 -0.47 29.53 4.64
CA ILE A 35 0.20 28.33 5.12
C ILE A 35 0.63 27.49 3.92
N THR A 36 1.94 27.34 3.73
CA THR A 36 2.48 26.48 2.66
C THR A 36 2.23 25.00 2.97
N SER A 37 1.74 24.27 1.98
CA SER A 37 1.66 22.80 1.98
C SER A 37 2.57 22.19 0.93
N HIS A 38 2.92 20.91 1.10
CA HIS A 38 3.72 20.15 0.15
C HIS A 38 3.31 18.68 0.22
N ALA A 39 3.63 17.89 -0.81
CA ALA A 39 3.65 16.44 -0.69
C ALA A 39 4.63 16.01 0.41
N TYR A 40 4.28 14.97 1.16
CA TYR A 40 5.20 14.37 2.12
C TYR A 40 6.39 13.73 1.41
N PHE A 41 7.58 13.96 1.95
CA PHE A 41 8.80 13.32 1.50
C PHE A 41 9.71 13.01 2.69
N SER A 42 10.60 12.03 2.49
CA SER A 42 11.76 11.75 3.35
C SER A 42 13.04 11.82 2.54
N ALA A 43 14.18 12.06 3.18
CA ALA A 43 15.48 12.03 2.53
C ALA A 43 16.29 10.81 3.01
N SER A 44 17.09 10.23 2.11
CA SER A 44 18.03 9.15 2.41
C SER A 44 19.36 9.39 1.70
N ASP A 45 20.45 8.89 2.28
CA ASP A 45 21.73 8.79 1.59
C ASP A 45 21.74 7.55 0.68
N VAL A 46 21.98 7.75 -0.61
CA VAL A 46 22.17 6.69 -1.60
C VAL A 46 23.53 6.89 -2.25
N LEU A 47 24.53 6.14 -1.78
CA LEU A 47 25.92 6.16 -2.28
C LEU A 47 26.57 7.55 -2.21
N GLY A 48 26.34 8.30 -1.13
CA GLY A 48 26.88 9.64 -0.89
C GLY A 48 26.03 10.76 -1.49
N ALA A 49 24.91 10.45 -2.15
CA ALA A 49 23.98 11.42 -2.70
C ALA A 49 22.66 11.45 -1.92
N VAL A 50 22.15 12.66 -1.65
CA VAL A 50 20.82 12.82 -1.06
C VAL A 50 19.75 12.49 -2.11
N GLU A 51 18.94 11.48 -1.82
CA GLU A 51 17.75 11.13 -2.60
C GLU A 51 16.49 11.34 -1.75
N PHE A 52 15.53 12.07 -2.31
CA PHE A 52 14.22 12.29 -1.71
C PHE A 52 13.24 11.21 -2.16
N HIS A 53 12.43 10.71 -1.23
CA HIS A 53 11.37 9.75 -1.48
C HIS A 53 10.04 10.44 -1.18
N GLN A 54 9.21 10.62 -2.20
CA GLN A 54 7.93 11.31 -2.08
C GLN A 54 6.76 10.34 -2.24
N GLY A 55 5.71 10.55 -1.43
CA GLY A 55 4.55 9.67 -1.40
C GLY A 55 4.86 8.31 -0.75
N SER A 56 4.00 7.31 -0.97
CA SER A 56 4.22 5.96 -0.44
C SER A 56 3.60 4.87 -1.30
N LEU A 57 4.33 3.77 -1.44
CA LEU A 57 3.87 2.51 -2.01
C LEU A 57 3.59 1.45 -0.95
N ASN A 58 4.09 1.62 0.27
CA ASN A 58 4.10 0.58 1.28
C ASN A 58 2.73 0.44 1.95
N SER A 59 2.16 -0.76 1.92
CA SER A 59 0.89 -1.09 2.59
C SER A 59 0.95 -1.00 4.12
N ARG A 60 2.14 -0.88 4.72
CA ARG A 60 2.33 -0.55 6.15
C ARG A 60 2.08 0.92 6.48
N SER A 61 2.17 1.83 5.50
CA SER A 61 1.75 3.21 5.72
C SER A 61 0.24 3.24 5.93
N SER A 62 -0.25 3.89 6.99
CA SER A 62 -1.69 3.95 7.27
C SER A 62 -2.48 4.56 6.10
N ALA A 63 -1.91 5.57 5.42
CA ALA A 63 -2.55 6.17 4.24
C ALA A 63 -2.77 5.13 3.13
N THR A 64 -1.72 4.39 2.80
CA THR A 64 -1.75 3.35 1.76
C THR A 64 -2.59 2.14 2.19
N SER A 65 -2.48 1.72 3.44
CA SER A 65 -3.25 0.61 4.01
C SER A 65 -4.76 0.84 3.90
N TYR A 66 -5.23 2.02 4.32
CA TYR A 66 -6.64 2.37 4.19
C TYR A 66 -7.05 2.57 2.72
N ALA A 67 -6.19 3.12 1.88
CA ALA A 67 -6.47 3.21 0.44
C ALA A 67 -6.64 1.83 -0.22
N LEU A 68 -5.83 0.84 0.17
CA LEU A 68 -5.95 -0.57 -0.25
C LEU A 68 -7.22 -1.25 0.30
N ALA A 69 -7.82 -0.67 1.35
CA ALA A 69 -9.12 -1.03 1.90
C ALA A 69 -10.29 -0.28 1.23
N ASN A 70 -10.07 0.28 0.03
CA ASN A 70 -11.05 1.07 -0.73
C ASN A 70 -11.58 2.26 0.08
N THR A 71 -10.68 3.07 0.63
CA THR A 71 -11.01 4.24 1.45
C THR A 71 -10.20 5.46 0.98
N ILE A 72 -10.84 6.63 0.94
CA ILE A 72 -10.13 7.91 0.74
C ILE A 72 -9.26 8.16 1.96
N SER A 73 -7.95 8.24 1.77
CA SER A 73 -7.01 8.26 2.89
C SER A 73 -5.80 9.13 2.60
N THR A 74 -5.39 9.90 3.60
CA THR A 74 -4.20 10.74 3.54
C THR A 74 -3.59 10.83 4.93
N LEU A 75 -2.29 10.61 5.02
CA LEU A 75 -1.51 10.92 6.21
C LEU A 75 -1.08 12.38 6.12
N VAL A 76 -1.34 13.14 7.18
CA VAL A 76 -1.06 14.57 7.25
C VAL A 76 0.02 14.80 8.30
N GLU A 77 1.14 15.36 7.88
CA GLU A 77 2.21 15.75 8.80
C GLU A 77 2.41 17.27 8.83
N VAL A 78 2.59 17.80 10.02
CA VAL A 78 2.91 19.20 10.24
C VAL A 78 4.32 19.28 10.83
N ARG A 79 5.20 20.09 10.22
CA ARG A 79 6.58 20.29 10.68
C ARG A 79 6.62 20.60 12.17
N GLY A 80 7.24 19.72 12.95
CA GLY A 80 7.31 19.85 14.41
C GLY A 80 8.50 19.18 15.08
N ILE A 81 9.27 18.36 14.36
CA ILE A 81 10.43 17.65 14.90
C ILE A 81 11.54 18.67 15.24
N GLY A 82 12.13 18.53 16.43
CA GLY A 82 13.29 19.33 16.85
C GLY A 82 13.01 20.80 17.19
N ILE A 83 11.76 21.27 17.11
CA ILE A 83 11.42 22.70 17.33
C ILE A 83 10.61 22.98 18.60
N GLY A 84 10.44 22.00 19.50
CA GLY A 84 9.77 22.17 20.78
C GLY A 84 8.37 22.80 20.66
N ARG A 85 8.12 23.93 21.36
CA ARG A 85 6.85 24.69 21.32
C ARG A 85 6.79 25.76 20.23
N THR A 86 7.84 25.92 19.43
CA THR A 86 7.86 26.91 18.35
C THR A 86 6.68 26.71 17.41
N SER A 87 6.04 27.83 17.04
CA SER A 87 4.86 27.88 16.16
C SER A 87 3.70 26.96 16.57
N PHE A 88 3.54 26.62 17.86
CA PHE A 88 2.51 25.67 18.31
C PHE A 88 1.09 26.06 17.87
N LYS A 89 0.72 27.34 18.02
CA LYS A 89 -0.60 27.85 17.55
C LYS A 89 -0.81 27.61 16.06
N ARG A 90 0.19 27.91 15.22
CA ARG A 90 0.15 27.64 13.77
C ARG A 90 -0.05 26.15 13.51
N ARG A 91 0.70 25.28 14.18
CA ARG A 91 0.60 23.82 13.99
C ARG A 91 -0.78 23.28 14.33
N ALA A 92 -1.30 23.65 15.50
CA ALA A 92 -2.64 23.27 15.92
C ALA A 92 -3.71 23.79 14.94
N TYR A 93 -3.58 25.04 14.50
CA TYR A 93 -4.49 25.64 13.53
C TYR A 93 -4.41 24.95 12.15
N THR A 94 -3.21 24.62 11.66
CA THR A 94 -3.02 23.85 10.42
C THR A 94 -3.75 22.51 10.48
N THR A 95 -3.56 21.73 11.55
CA THR A 95 -4.24 20.44 11.70
C THR A 95 -5.75 20.60 11.78
N PHE A 96 -6.25 21.62 12.49
CA PHE A 96 -7.68 21.95 12.52
C PHE A 96 -8.23 22.26 11.13
N LEU A 97 -7.55 23.11 10.35
CA LEU A 97 -7.99 23.47 9.00
C LEU A 97 -8.03 22.26 8.07
N VAL A 98 -7.00 21.40 8.10
CA VAL A 98 -6.97 20.19 7.27
C VAL A 98 -8.10 19.24 7.66
N GLY A 99 -8.31 19.00 8.96
CA GLY A 99 -9.41 18.16 9.43
C GLY A 99 -10.77 18.71 9.02
N LEU A 100 -10.99 20.01 9.18
CA LEU A 100 -12.21 20.69 8.75
C LEU A 100 -12.44 20.59 7.25
N SER A 101 -11.38 20.76 6.44
CA SER A 101 -11.44 20.63 4.98
C SER A 101 -11.89 19.22 4.60
N TYR A 102 -11.24 18.19 5.13
CA TYR A 102 -11.59 16.79 4.81
C TYR A 102 -13.03 16.45 5.21
N LEU A 103 -13.49 16.93 6.38
CA LEU A 103 -14.87 16.72 6.82
C LEU A 103 -15.90 17.44 5.92
N ARG A 104 -15.62 18.69 5.53
CA ARG A 104 -16.48 19.45 4.61
C ARG A 104 -16.52 18.82 3.24
N THR A 105 -15.35 18.54 2.65
CA THR A 105 -15.26 17.86 1.35
C THR A 105 -16.00 16.53 1.37
N ALA A 106 -15.86 15.71 2.43
CA ALA A 106 -16.61 14.46 2.54
C ALA A 106 -18.14 14.67 2.62
N TYR A 107 -18.59 15.72 3.31
CA TYR A 107 -20.00 16.08 3.42
C TYR A 107 -20.55 16.60 2.09
N ASP A 108 -19.89 17.59 1.48
CA ASP A 108 -20.30 18.25 0.24
C ASP A 108 -20.28 17.28 -0.95
N GLU A 109 -19.27 16.38 -1.00
CA GLU A 109 -19.07 15.40 -2.07
C GLU A 109 -19.68 14.02 -1.76
N THR A 110 -20.60 13.90 -0.79
CA THR A 110 -21.11 12.61 -0.28
C THR A 110 -21.52 11.64 -1.41
N ALA A 111 -22.24 12.15 -2.42
CA ALA A 111 -22.70 11.34 -3.54
C ALA A 111 -21.53 10.83 -4.39
N GLU A 112 -20.60 11.71 -4.75
CA GLU A 112 -19.44 11.35 -5.58
C GLU A 112 -18.48 10.42 -4.84
N VAL A 113 -18.22 10.65 -3.55
CA VAL A 113 -17.44 9.73 -2.70
C VAL A 113 -18.00 8.32 -2.79
N LYS A 114 -19.32 8.14 -2.59
CA LYS A 114 -19.95 6.81 -2.67
C LYS A 114 -19.79 6.19 -4.06
N GLN A 115 -19.95 6.98 -5.11
CA GLN A 115 -19.81 6.48 -6.48
C GLN A 115 -18.37 6.09 -6.82
N VAL A 116 -17.37 6.92 -6.48
CA VAL A 116 -15.95 6.62 -6.66
C VAL A 116 -15.58 5.33 -5.93
N LEU A 117 -15.99 5.17 -4.67
CA LEU A 117 -15.72 3.95 -3.90
C LEU A 117 -16.38 2.71 -4.52
N ALA A 118 -17.60 2.83 -5.03
CA ALA A 118 -18.28 1.74 -5.73
C ALA A 118 -17.55 1.36 -7.04
N ARG A 119 -17.11 2.35 -7.82
CA ARG A 119 -16.37 2.13 -9.08
C ARG A 119 -14.96 1.60 -8.83
N ALA A 120 -14.30 2.01 -7.74
CA ALA A 120 -12.96 1.57 -7.35
C ALA A 120 -12.92 0.12 -6.86
N LYS A 121 -14.02 -0.39 -6.29
CA LYS A 121 -14.13 -1.78 -5.80
C LYS A 121 -13.88 -2.82 -6.91
N ALA A 122 -14.39 -2.56 -8.10
CA ALA A 122 -14.31 -3.47 -9.24
C ALA A 122 -13.42 -2.83 -10.30
N LYS A 123 -12.10 -3.10 -10.34
CA LYS A 123 -11.25 -2.66 -11.48
C LYS A 123 -9.81 -3.19 -11.62
N PRO A 124 -9.11 -3.76 -10.62
CA PRO A 124 -7.80 -4.34 -10.93
C PRO A 124 -7.93 -5.72 -11.58
N THR A 125 -7.64 -5.81 -12.88
CA THR A 125 -7.47 -7.10 -13.60
C THR A 125 -6.17 -7.79 -13.20
N GLU A 126 -5.20 -7.01 -12.72
CA GLU A 126 -3.90 -7.47 -12.28
C GLU A 126 -3.67 -7.21 -10.80
N ALA A 127 -2.89 -8.09 -10.19
CA ALA A 127 -2.23 -7.91 -8.91
C ALA A 127 -0.80 -7.43 -9.19
N VAL A 128 -0.47 -6.21 -8.78
CA VAL A 128 0.91 -5.69 -8.89
C VAL A 128 1.69 -6.18 -7.68
N VAL A 129 2.76 -6.93 -7.92
CA VAL A 129 3.56 -7.57 -6.88
C VAL A 129 4.79 -6.73 -6.55
N LYS A 130 5.47 -6.21 -7.58
CA LYS A 130 6.63 -5.33 -7.43
C LYS A 130 6.43 -4.05 -8.20
N HIS A 131 6.97 -2.97 -7.64
CA HIS A 131 6.94 -1.64 -8.21
C HIS A 131 8.36 -1.22 -8.64
N GLN A 132 8.44 -0.50 -9.74
CA GLN A 132 9.64 0.21 -10.16
C GLN A 132 9.33 1.70 -10.25
N THR A 133 10.02 2.48 -9.42
CA THR A 133 9.87 3.93 -9.37
C THR A 133 11.12 4.58 -9.94
N PRO A 134 11.03 5.38 -11.01
CA PRO A 134 12.18 6.08 -11.56
C PRO A 134 12.68 7.15 -10.58
N VAL A 135 13.99 7.39 -10.62
CA VAL A 135 14.60 8.54 -9.96
C VAL A 135 14.73 9.65 -11.01
N THR A 136 14.25 10.83 -10.69
CA THR A 136 14.26 12.00 -11.59
C THR A 136 14.88 13.20 -10.89
N GLU A 137 15.41 14.14 -11.66
CA GLU A 137 15.85 15.43 -11.12
C GLU A 137 14.68 16.41 -11.16
N VAL A 138 14.34 16.99 -10.00
CA VAL A 138 13.26 17.97 -9.87
C VAL A 138 13.74 19.20 -9.12
N SER A 139 13.18 20.37 -9.43
CA SER A 139 13.40 21.57 -8.63
C SER A 139 12.55 21.53 -7.38
N MET A 140 13.14 21.75 -6.21
CA MET A 140 12.46 21.79 -4.93
C MET A 140 12.94 23.00 -4.12
N THR A 141 12.00 23.81 -3.64
CA THR A 141 12.29 24.94 -2.76
C THR A 141 12.51 24.45 -1.33
N LEU A 142 13.69 24.68 -0.78
CA LEU A 142 14.06 24.35 0.59
C LEU A 142 14.57 25.59 1.33
N ILE A 143 14.65 25.52 2.66
CA ILE A 143 15.31 26.56 3.45
C ILE A 143 16.78 26.24 3.51
N ASP A 144 17.61 27.14 3.00
CA ASP A 144 19.05 27.09 3.19
C ASP A 144 19.38 27.44 4.64
N LEU A 145 20.11 26.57 5.34
CA LEU A 145 20.40 26.77 6.75
C LEU A 145 21.47 27.86 6.98
N GLU A 146 22.31 28.11 5.97
CA GLU A 146 23.34 29.15 6.05
C GLU A 146 22.74 30.55 5.83
N SER A 147 22.02 30.78 4.72
CA SER A 147 21.42 32.09 4.46
C SER A 147 20.07 32.32 5.13
N VAL A 148 19.41 31.25 5.62
CA VAL A 148 18.05 31.28 6.21
C VAL A 148 16.98 31.72 5.18
N GLU A 149 17.28 31.60 3.88
CA GLU A 149 16.38 31.95 2.79
C GLU A 149 15.80 30.70 2.12
N LYS A 150 14.68 30.89 1.41
CA LYS A 150 14.15 29.87 0.52
C LYS A 150 14.97 29.87 -0.77
N LYS A 151 15.54 28.72 -1.13
CA LYS A 151 16.28 28.52 -2.39
C LYS A 151 15.76 27.30 -3.12
N ASP A 152 15.82 27.35 -4.44
CA ASP A 152 15.49 26.22 -5.29
C ASP A 152 16.72 25.33 -5.47
N PHE A 153 16.54 24.05 -5.19
CA PHE A 153 17.57 23.03 -5.33
C PHE A 153 17.13 22.01 -6.37
N LYS A 154 18.06 21.61 -7.23
CA LYS A 154 17.90 20.41 -8.05
C LYS A 154 18.13 19.20 -7.17
N VAL A 155 17.07 18.42 -6.94
CA VAL A 155 17.10 17.26 -6.06
C VAL A 155 16.80 15.99 -6.84
N ARG A 156 17.43 14.89 -6.44
CA ARG A 156 17.07 13.55 -6.90
C ARG A 156 15.81 13.11 -6.17
N MET A 157 14.76 12.79 -6.91
CA MET A 157 13.45 12.43 -6.38
C MET A 157 12.99 11.09 -6.91
N LYS A 158 12.61 10.20 -5.99
CA LYS A 158 11.87 8.98 -6.24
C LYS A 158 10.40 9.22 -5.86
N ASP A 159 9.58 9.48 -6.87
CA ASP A 159 8.18 9.84 -6.68
C ASP A 159 7.26 8.61 -6.81
N ALA A 160 6.65 8.19 -5.70
CA ALA A 160 5.73 7.05 -5.67
C ALA A 160 4.54 7.19 -6.65
N TRP A 161 4.14 8.41 -7.02
CA TRP A 161 3.05 8.62 -7.97
C TRP A 161 3.46 8.42 -9.43
N GLN A 162 4.77 8.35 -9.71
CA GLN A 162 5.34 8.02 -11.03
C GLN A 162 5.74 6.55 -11.15
N THR A 163 5.34 5.71 -10.20
CA THR A 163 5.71 4.29 -10.19
C THR A 163 5.04 3.50 -11.30
N LYS A 164 5.73 2.47 -11.80
CA LYS A 164 5.20 1.48 -12.73
C LYS A 164 5.23 0.08 -12.11
N ALA A 165 4.43 -0.82 -12.65
CA ALA A 165 4.49 -2.24 -12.29
C ALA A 165 5.79 -2.83 -12.84
N GLN A 166 6.58 -3.46 -11.98
CA GLN A 166 7.75 -4.26 -12.37
C GLN A 166 7.37 -5.72 -12.57
N VAL A 167 6.53 -6.23 -11.67
CA VAL A 167 5.95 -7.57 -11.73
C VAL A 167 4.46 -7.43 -11.48
N SER A 168 3.65 -7.87 -12.42
CA SER A 168 2.21 -8.01 -12.27
C SER A 168 1.78 -9.42 -12.65
N ARG A 169 0.63 -9.83 -12.13
CA ARG A 169 0.02 -11.14 -12.38
C ARG A 169 -1.47 -10.96 -12.59
N PRO A 170 -2.16 -11.85 -13.32
CA PRO A 170 -3.62 -11.86 -13.32
C PRO A 170 -4.13 -11.92 -11.88
N ARG A 171 -5.09 -11.07 -11.54
CA ARG A 171 -5.66 -11.04 -10.20
C ARG A 171 -6.52 -12.29 -10.00
N PRO A 172 -6.29 -13.09 -8.96
CA PRO A 172 -7.12 -14.26 -8.73
C PRO A 172 -8.52 -13.86 -8.27
N ARG A 173 -9.48 -14.76 -8.41
CA ARG A 173 -10.82 -14.58 -7.84
C ARG A 173 -10.83 -14.83 -6.34
N ALA A 174 -9.96 -15.72 -5.86
CA ALA A 174 -9.72 -15.93 -4.45
C ALA A 174 -8.28 -16.38 -4.18
N TYR A 175 -7.76 -16.05 -3.01
CA TYR A 175 -6.65 -16.78 -2.43
C TYR A 175 -7.18 -17.88 -1.50
N LEU A 176 -6.49 -19.01 -1.45
CA LEU A 176 -6.84 -20.16 -0.64
C LEU A 176 -5.71 -20.46 0.31
N LEU A 177 -6.02 -20.64 1.58
CA LEU A 177 -5.07 -21.08 2.60
C LEU A 177 -5.52 -22.42 3.15
N MET A 178 -4.59 -23.37 3.23
CA MET A 178 -4.88 -24.68 3.82
C MET A 178 -5.29 -24.53 5.30
N PRO A 179 -6.07 -25.48 5.87
CA PRO A 179 -6.58 -25.38 7.24
C PRO A 179 -5.48 -25.15 8.30
N GLU A 180 -4.28 -25.66 8.07
CA GLU A 180 -3.12 -25.51 8.97
C GLU A 180 -2.66 -24.05 9.09
N GLN A 181 -3.00 -23.20 8.11
CA GLN A 181 -2.64 -21.78 8.06
C GLN A 181 -3.63 -20.88 8.82
N ALA A 182 -4.28 -21.40 9.86
CA ALA A 182 -5.23 -20.65 10.69
C ALA A 182 -4.66 -19.33 11.24
N LYS A 183 -3.36 -19.30 11.59
CA LYS A 183 -2.67 -18.08 12.04
C LYS A 183 -2.58 -17.00 10.96
N LEU A 184 -2.36 -17.39 9.70
CA LEU A 184 -2.36 -16.45 8.58
C LEU A 184 -3.77 -15.91 8.35
N ALA A 185 -4.78 -16.79 8.37
CA ALA A 185 -6.18 -16.40 8.25
C ALA A 185 -6.59 -15.43 9.38
N GLU A 186 -6.16 -15.66 10.62
CA GLU A 186 -6.39 -14.74 11.75
C GLU A 186 -5.78 -13.35 11.49
N LYS A 187 -4.53 -13.28 11.02
CA LYS A 187 -3.89 -12.00 10.69
C LYS A 187 -4.63 -11.26 9.57
N LEU A 188 -5.09 -11.97 8.54
CA LEU A 188 -5.92 -11.37 7.49
C LEU A 188 -7.27 -10.87 8.04
N LYS A 189 -7.89 -11.58 8.98
CA LYS A 189 -9.11 -11.12 9.68
C LYS A 189 -8.85 -9.86 10.51
N ILE A 190 -7.69 -9.75 11.16
CA ILE A 190 -7.26 -8.52 11.87
C ILE A 190 -7.12 -7.36 10.90
N LEU A 191 -6.61 -7.61 9.69
CA LEU A 191 -6.58 -6.63 8.59
C LEU A 191 -7.98 -6.33 8.01
N GLY A 192 -9.03 -6.96 8.54
CA GLY A 192 -10.43 -6.75 8.18
C GLY A 192 -10.92 -7.53 6.96
N LEU A 193 -10.11 -8.43 6.40
CA LEU A 193 -10.53 -9.27 5.29
C LEU A 193 -11.64 -10.23 5.73
N LYS A 194 -12.68 -10.34 4.91
CA LYS A 194 -13.69 -11.39 5.00
C LYS A 194 -13.07 -12.68 4.46
N ILE A 195 -13.20 -13.74 5.25
CA ILE A 195 -12.63 -15.05 4.94
C ILE A 195 -13.72 -16.09 5.16
N ASP A 196 -14.09 -16.76 4.09
CA ASP A 196 -15.00 -17.90 4.12
C ASP A 196 -14.21 -19.18 4.41
N THR A 197 -14.91 -20.30 4.60
CA THR A 197 -14.28 -21.61 4.82
C THR A 197 -15.03 -22.66 4.04
N LEU A 198 -14.31 -23.58 3.39
CA LEU A 198 -14.94 -24.69 2.68
C LEU A 198 -15.60 -25.65 3.66
N ASN A 199 -16.87 -25.98 3.42
CA ASN A 199 -17.63 -26.92 4.25
C ASN A 199 -17.37 -28.39 3.87
N GLN A 200 -16.89 -28.63 2.65
CA GLN A 200 -16.64 -29.97 2.12
C GLN A 200 -15.35 -29.95 1.30
N SER A 201 -14.68 -31.10 1.24
CA SER A 201 -13.48 -31.25 0.43
C SER A 201 -13.82 -31.17 -1.06
N ARG A 202 -12.94 -30.55 -1.85
CA ARG A 202 -13.11 -30.44 -3.30
C ARG A 202 -11.75 -30.39 -4.01
N SER A 203 -11.65 -31.09 -5.13
CA SER A 203 -10.51 -30.98 -6.05
C SER A 203 -10.78 -29.87 -7.05
N VAL A 204 -9.92 -28.85 -7.09
CA VAL A 204 -10.04 -27.75 -8.05
C VAL A 204 -8.69 -27.40 -8.65
N GLU A 205 -8.70 -26.87 -9.88
CA GLU A 205 -7.48 -26.31 -10.46
C GLU A 205 -7.15 -24.98 -9.77
N VAL A 206 -5.90 -24.87 -9.32
CA VAL A 206 -5.32 -23.69 -8.66
C VAL A 206 -3.95 -23.38 -9.22
N GLU A 207 -3.50 -22.16 -9.03
CA GLU A 207 -2.11 -21.78 -9.18
C GLU A 207 -1.38 -21.91 -7.83
N ARG A 208 -0.28 -22.66 -7.85
CA ARG A 208 0.62 -22.87 -6.71
C ARG A 208 1.91 -22.06 -6.92
N TYR A 209 2.44 -21.50 -5.84
CA TYR A 209 3.79 -20.95 -5.80
C TYR A 209 4.84 -21.99 -5.36
N THR A 210 5.94 -22.06 -6.09
CA THR A 210 7.17 -22.78 -5.68
C THR A 210 8.29 -21.76 -5.51
N VAL A 211 8.99 -21.78 -4.39
CA VAL A 211 10.11 -20.87 -4.13
C VAL A 211 11.33 -21.30 -4.95
N GLU A 212 11.80 -20.43 -5.83
CA GLU A 212 12.97 -20.69 -6.69
C GLU A 212 14.24 -20.03 -6.17
N TYR A 213 14.08 -18.97 -5.38
CA TYR A 213 15.17 -18.26 -4.75
C TYR A 213 14.74 -17.88 -3.35
N TYR A 214 15.66 -18.03 -2.40
CA TYR A 214 15.47 -17.65 -1.01
C TYR A 214 16.71 -16.96 -0.46
N LEU A 215 16.51 -15.87 0.26
CA LEU A 215 17.52 -15.21 1.07
C LEU A 215 16.87 -14.62 2.33
N GLN A 216 17.38 -14.99 3.50
CA GLN A 216 17.03 -14.33 4.75
C GLN A 216 18.00 -13.19 5.04
N GLU A 217 17.49 -12.00 5.35
CA GLU A 217 18.31 -10.84 5.70
C GLU A 217 19.00 -11.07 7.05
N ALA A 218 20.32 -10.85 7.10
CA ALA A 218 21.10 -11.01 8.33
C ALA A 218 20.71 -10.01 9.42
N GLU A 219 20.37 -8.78 9.01
CA GLU A 219 19.94 -7.72 9.93
C GLU A 219 18.43 -7.72 10.13
N LYS A 220 18.01 -7.40 11.35
CA LYS A 220 16.59 -7.24 11.64
C LYS A 220 16.08 -5.89 11.14
N TYR A 221 14.87 -5.92 10.60
CA TYR A 221 14.08 -4.73 10.32
C TYR A 221 12.72 -4.89 10.97
N GLU A 222 12.31 -3.92 11.80
CA GLU A 222 11.04 -3.99 12.57
C GLU A 222 10.92 -5.28 13.41
N GLY A 223 12.06 -5.78 13.93
CA GLY A 223 12.12 -6.95 14.79
C GLY A 223 12.20 -8.31 14.08
N VAL A 224 12.14 -8.37 12.75
CA VAL A 224 12.17 -9.63 11.97
C VAL A 224 13.35 -9.67 10.98
N HIS A 225 13.81 -10.89 10.68
CA HIS A 225 14.75 -11.14 9.59
C HIS A 225 13.94 -11.38 8.31
N ARG A 226 13.89 -10.36 7.45
CA ARG A 226 13.02 -10.42 6.27
C ARG A 226 13.47 -11.49 5.29
N GLN A 227 12.50 -12.11 4.61
CA GLN A 227 12.75 -13.09 3.57
C GLN A 227 12.63 -12.44 2.17
N ARG A 228 13.65 -12.58 1.33
CA ARG A 228 13.59 -12.22 -0.08
C ARG A 228 13.42 -13.48 -0.90
N VAL A 229 12.37 -13.52 -1.70
CA VAL A 229 12.04 -14.69 -2.52
C VAL A 229 11.77 -14.32 -3.97
N SER A 230 11.94 -15.30 -4.86
CA SER A 230 11.24 -15.36 -6.16
C SER A 230 10.50 -16.68 -6.26
N THR A 231 9.36 -16.66 -6.94
CA THR A 231 8.52 -17.86 -7.08
C THR A 231 8.15 -18.11 -8.54
N SER A 232 8.07 -19.38 -8.92
CA SER A 232 7.31 -19.79 -10.10
C SER A 232 5.88 -20.16 -9.73
N ILE A 233 4.99 -19.95 -10.70
CA ILE A 233 3.60 -20.33 -10.60
C ILE A 233 3.34 -21.50 -11.55
N THR A 234 2.72 -22.55 -11.03
CA THR A 234 2.27 -23.70 -11.82
C THR A 234 0.80 -23.98 -11.54
N ARG A 235 0.04 -24.38 -12.57
CA ARG A 235 -1.34 -24.84 -12.42
C ARG A 235 -1.35 -26.31 -12.05
N ILE A 236 -2.09 -26.63 -10.99
CA ILE A 236 -2.25 -27.99 -10.50
C ILE A 236 -3.70 -28.21 -10.12
N VAL A 237 -4.16 -29.47 -10.16
CA VAL A 237 -5.37 -29.87 -9.45
C VAL A 237 -4.98 -30.12 -8.00
N LYS A 238 -5.57 -29.37 -7.06
CA LYS A 238 -5.31 -29.50 -5.62
C LYS A 238 -6.57 -29.98 -4.93
N ASP A 239 -6.42 -30.99 -4.08
CA ASP A 239 -7.45 -31.41 -3.14
C ASP A 239 -7.48 -30.44 -1.98
N LEU A 240 -8.56 -29.66 -1.91
CA LEU A 240 -8.80 -28.72 -0.83
C LEU A 240 -9.68 -29.41 0.22
N PRO A 241 -9.20 -29.66 1.45
CA PRO A 241 -10.02 -30.26 2.49
C PRO A 241 -11.09 -29.26 2.99
N ALA A 242 -12.14 -29.79 3.62
CA ALA A 242 -13.01 -28.98 4.47
C ALA A 242 -12.17 -28.22 5.52
N GLY A 243 -12.51 -26.96 5.80
CA GLY A 243 -11.70 -26.07 6.63
C GLY A 243 -10.73 -25.18 5.86
N THR A 244 -10.57 -25.36 4.54
CA THR A 244 -9.74 -24.46 3.71
C THR A 244 -10.31 -23.04 3.74
N PHE A 245 -9.47 -22.06 4.04
CA PHE A 245 -9.87 -20.65 4.09
C PHE A 245 -9.94 -20.07 2.69
N VAL A 246 -11.02 -19.36 2.38
CA VAL A 246 -11.26 -18.74 1.07
C VAL A 246 -11.33 -17.24 1.22
N ILE A 247 -10.34 -16.54 0.67
CA ILE A 247 -10.24 -15.08 0.67
C ILE A 247 -10.67 -14.60 -0.72
N ARG A 248 -11.96 -14.33 -0.89
CA ARG A 248 -12.49 -13.82 -2.15
C ARG A 248 -11.98 -12.41 -2.43
N MET A 249 -11.70 -12.11 -3.69
CA MET A 249 -11.13 -10.82 -4.11
C MET A 249 -12.18 -9.78 -4.51
N ASP A 250 -13.46 -10.11 -4.40
CA ASP A 250 -14.63 -9.25 -4.64
C ASP A 250 -15.08 -8.49 -3.37
N GLN A 251 -14.11 -8.09 -2.54
CA GLN A 251 -14.33 -7.34 -1.31
C GLN A 251 -13.48 -6.07 -1.25
N ASP A 252 -13.90 -5.10 -0.45
CA ASP A 252 -13.29 -3.76 -0.38
C ASP A 252 -11.81 -3.80 0.02
N ARG A 253 -11.43 -4.78 0.85
CA ARG A 253 -10.06 -4.96 1.37
C ARG A 253 -9.18 -5.86 0.52
N ALA A 254 -9.63 -6.25 -0.67
CA ALA A 254 -8.89 -7.20 -1.50
C ALA A 254 -7.53 -6.66 -1.98
N GLY A 255 -7.26 -5.35 -1.94
CA GLY A 255 -5.91 -4.81 -2.17
C GLY A 255 -4.91 -5.26 -1.09
N LEU A 256 -5.34 -5.35 0.17
CA LEU A 256 -4.52 -5.83 1.28
C LEU A 256 -4.19 -7.32 1.15
N ALA A 257 -5.09 -8.12 0.58
CA ALA A 257 -4.84 -9.54 0.33
C ALA A 257 -3.69 -9.73 -0.67
N VAL A 258 -3.63 -8.93 -1.75
CA VAL A 258 -2.51 -8.96 -2.71
C VAL A 258 -1.20 -8.66 -1.99
N GLU A 259 -1.16 -7.56 -1.23
CA GLU A 259 0.04 -7.10 -0.52
C GLU A 259 0.55 -8.10 0.52
N ALA A 260 -0.36 -8.86 1.15
CA ALA A 260 -0.01 -9.84 2.17
C ALA A 260 0.35 -11.22 1.59
N LEU A 261 -0.32 -11.64 0.51
CA LEU A 261 -0.29 -13.04 0.03
C LEU A 261 0.54 -13.26 -1.24
N GLU A 262 0.82 -12.22 -2.03
CA GLU A 262 1.78 -12.37 -3.14
C GLU A 262 3.21 -12.43 -2.56
N PRO A 263 3.96 -13.54 -2.74
CA PRO A 263 5.19 -13.80 -1.97
C PRO A 263 6.26 -12.72 -2.10
N GLU A 264 6.44 -12.20 -3.31
CA GLU A 264 7.48 -11.19 -3.58
C GLU A 264 7.04 -9.74 -3.33
N ALA A 265 5.84 -9.51 -2.81
CA ALA A 265 5.39 -8.18 -2.45
C ALA A 265 6.22 -7.62 -1.26
N PRO A 266 6.61 -6.33 -1.26
CA PRO A 266 7.52 -5.78 -0.25
C PRO A 266 7.02 -5.83 1.21
N ASN A 267 5.72 -6.04 1.42
CA ASN A 267 5.11 -6.16 2.74
C ASN A 267 4.33 -7.47 2.90
N SER A 268 4.67 -8.49 2.12
CA SER A 268 4.03 -9.80 2.18
C SER A 268 4.31 -10.50 3.51
N PHE A 269 3.47 -11.47 3.85
CA PHE A 269 3.70 -12.35 4.99
C PHE A 269 4.99 -13.14 4.84
N VAL A 270 5.39 -13.49 3.62
CA VAL A 270 6.70 -14.09 3.37
C VAL A 270 7.78 -13.06 3.68
N ASN A 271 7.71 -11.84 3.14
CA ASN A 271 8.76 -10.85 3.35
C ASN A 271 8.99 -10.51 4.83
N TYR A 272 7.93 -10.42 5.64
CA TYR A 272 8.02 -10.15 7.08
C TYR A 272 8.13 -11.39 7.97
N ASP A 273 8.44 -12.55 7.41
CA ASP A 273 8.63 -13.81 8.15
C ASP A 273 7.42 -14.21 9.02
N VAL A 274 6.23 -13.77 8.59
CA VAL A 274 4.95 -14.22 9.13
C VAL A 274 4.61 -15.62 8.59
N LEU A 275 4.99 -15.88 7.34
CA LEU A 275 5.03 -17.20 6.72
C LEU A 275 6.49 -17.51 6.38
N HIS A 276 7.13 -18.33 7.20
CA HIS A 276 8.49 -18.81 6.96
C HIS A 276 8.54 -19.75 5.76
N THR A 277 9.62 -19.71 4.98
CA THR A 277 9.82 -20.57 3.81
C THR A 277 11.31 -20.84 3.55
N GLU A 278 11.59 -21.72 2.59
CA GLU A 278 12.92 -22.05 2.11
C GLU A 278 12.93 -22.26 0.59
N GLU A 279 14.12 -22.40 -0.01
CA GLU A 279 14.27 -22.69 -1.44
C GLU A 279 13.69 -24.06 -1.79
N GLY A 280 12.96 -24.16 -2.90
CA GLY A 280 12.26 -25.37 -3.34
C GLY A 280 10.91 -25.63 -2.67
N ALA A 281 10.54 -24.85 -1.64
CA ALA A 281 9.29 -25.07 -0.91
C ALA A 281 8.04 -24.70 -1.74
N GLU A 282 6.98 -25.48 -1.57
CA GLU A 282 5.61 -25.13 -1.97
C GLU A 282 4.99 -24.23 -0.90
N LEU A 283 4.55 -23.02 -1.27
CA LEU A 283 3.87 -22.15 -0.31
C LEU A 283 2.43 -22.63 -0.08
N PRO A 284 1.92 -22.62 1.17
CA PRO A 284 0.56 -23.03 1.50
C PRO A 284 -0.50 -21.95 1.17
N VAL A 285 -0.25 -21.18 0.10
CA VAL A 285 -1.07 -20.11 -0.42
C VAL A 285 -1.33 -20.43 -1.89
N TYR A 286 -2.59 -20.61 -2.27
CA TYR A 286 -2.97 -20.92 -3.64
C TYR A 286 -3.83 -19.82 -4.24
N ARG A 287 -3.71 -19.62 -5.55
CA ARG A 287 -4.50 -18.63 -6.29
C ARG A 287 -5.57 -19.37 -7.08
N TYR A 288 -6.82 -19.00 -6.90
CA TYR A 288 -7.95 -19.55 -7.63
C TYR A 288 -8.42 -18.57 -8.70
N LEU A 289 -8.26 -18.92 -9.97
CA LEU A 289 -8.58 -18.06 -11.12
C LEU A 289 -9.88 -18.46 -11.83
N ASN A 290 -10.39 -19.67 -11.56
CA ASN A 290 -11.53 -20.23 -12.28
C ASN A 290 -12.82 -19.47 -12.00
N LYS A 291 -13.75 -19.53 -12.97
CA LYS A 291 -15.03 -18.82 -12.86
C LYS A 291 -16.07 -19.49 -11.98
N GLU A 292 -15.86 -20.77 -11.70
CA GLU A 292 -16.78 -21.56 -10.87
C GLU A 292 -16.81 -21.04 -9.44
N ALA A 293 -17.95 -21.19 -8.77
CA ALA A 293 -18.02 -20.90 -7.36
C ALA A 293 -17.27 -21.97 -6.56
N LEU A 294 -16.45 -21.51 -5.61
CA LEU A 294 -15.97 -22.31 -4.48
C LEU A 294 -17.02 -22.35 -3.38
#